data_AF-A0A3P1WM88-F1
#
_entry.id   AF-A0A3P1WM88-F1
#
_cell.length_a   1.000
_cell.length_b   1.000
_cell.length_c   1.000
_cell.angle_alpha   90.00
_cell.angle_beta   90.00
_cell.angle_gamma   90.00
#
_symmetry.space_group_name_H-M   'P 1'
#
loop_
_entity.id
_entity.type
_entity.pdbx_description
1 polymer ?
#
loop_
_entity_poly.entity_id
_entity_poly.type
_entity_poly.pdbx_seq_one_letter_code
_entity_poly.pdbx_strand_id
1 'polypeptide(L)'
;RTLQNDMAALQAVLRQAGRRQVVEHPRLTNKALGVSGASRNGTRRAITPEHYQQVMEKARTEDAGLAAALEIARLMGLRSQEAVQSSQSLKTWLKAIERGENRLKVV
;
A
#
# COMPACT_ATOMS: atom_id res chain seq x y z
N ARG A 1 8.27 -8.51 -10.26
CA ARG A 1 9.12 -8.56 -9.05
C ARG A 1 8.86 -9.82 -8.20
N THR A 2 8.04 -10.75 -8.66
CA THR A 2 7.68 -11.98 -7.94
C THR A 2 8.92 -12.80 -7.57
N LEU A 3 9.76 -13.17 -8.54
CA LEU A 3 10.98 -13.94 -8.27
C LEU A 3 11.99 -13.25 -7.33
N GLN A 4 12.15 -11.93 -7.42
CA GLN A 4 13.03 -11.18 -6.51
C GLN A 4 12.48 -11.14 -5.08
N ASN A 5 11.16 -11.04 -4.93
CA ASN A 5 10.50 -11.05 -3.62
C ASN A 5 10.58 -12.45 -3.00
N ASP A 6 10.35 -13.50 -3.79
CA ASP A 6 10.44 -14.89 -3.35
C ASP A 6 11.87 -15.22 -2.91
N MET A 7 12.87 -14.80 -3.69
CA MET A 7 14.28 -14.98 -3.32
C MET A 7 14.64 -14.22 -2.04
N ALA A 8 14.12 -12.99 -1.86
CA ALA A 8 14.34 -12.25 -0.63
C ALA A 8 13.70 -12.95 0.59
N ALA A 9 12.52 -13.53 0.43
CA ALA A 9 11.84 -14.30 1.47
C ALA A 9 12.63 -15.57 1.84
N LEU A 10 13.09 -16.34 0.83
CA LEU A 10 13.93 -17.53 1.05
C LEU A 10 15.24 -17.18 1.77
N GLN A 11 15.90 -16.10 1.36
CA GLN A 11 17.11 -15.63 2.04
C GLN A 11 16.84 -15.20 3.48
N ALA A 12 15.69 -14.58 3.77
CA ALA A 12 15.32 -14.22 5.13
C ALA A 12 15.16 -15.47 6.02
N VAL A 13 14.45 -16.49 5.54
CA VAL A 13 14.25 -17.77 6.25
C VAL A 13 15.59 -18.47 6.48
N LEU A 14 16.45 -18.57 5.45
CA LEU A 14 17.76 -19.22 5.57
C LEU A 14 18.69 -18.49 6.56
N ARG A 15 18.66 -17.15 6.58
CA ARG A 15 19.40 -16.36 7.57
C ARG A 15 18.89 -16.62 8.99
N GLN A 16 17.57 -16.68 9.17
CA GLN A 16 16.95 -16.97 10.46
C GLN A 16 17.28 -18.38 10.95
N ALA A 17 17.38 -19.35 10.03
CA ALA A 17 17.79 -20.72 10.32
C ALA A 17 19.31 -20.89 10.53
N GLY A 18 20.09 -19.80 10.57
CA GLY A 18 21.54 -19.83 10.79
C GLY A 18 22.36 -20.28 9.57
N ARG A 19 21.77 -20.35 8.37
CA ARG A 19 22.41 -20.83 7.12
C ARG A 19 22.98 -19.68 6.28
N ARG A 20 23.68 -18.73 6.90
CA ARG A 20 24.20 -17.52 6.20
C ARG A 20 25.16 -17.86 5.06
N GLN A 21 25.98 -18.89 5.23
CA GLN A 21 26.93 -19.37 4.21
C GLN A 21 26.26 -19.80 2.90
N VAL A 22 25.00 -20.24 2.95
CA VAL A 22 24.23 -20.61 1.75
C VAL A 22 23.76 -19.35 1.03
N VAL A 23 23.26 -18.36 1.78
CA VAL A 23 22.75 -17.10 1.22
C VAL A 23 23.85 -16.23 0.63
N GLU A 24 25.03 -16.22 1.25
CA GLU A 24 26.19 -15.44 0.81
C GLU A 24 27.01 -16.15 -0.29
N HIS A 25 26.64 -17.38 -0.63
CA HIS A 25 27.36 -18.15 -1.64
C HIS A 25 27.32 -17.43 -3.00
N PRO A 26 28.46 -17.24 -3.69
CA PRO A 26 28.52 -16.48 -4.95
C PRO A 26 27.56 -16.97 -6.04
N ARG A 27 27.29 -18.29 -6.09
CA ARG A 27 26.34 -18.92 -7.03
C ARG A 27 24.87 -18.67 -6.71
N LEU A 28 24.54 -18.24 -5.51
CA LEU A 28 23.16 -18.02 -5.04
C LEU A 28 22.79 -16.53 -4.95
N THR A 29 23.61 -15.67 -5.56
CA THR A 29 23.31 -14.25 -5.72
C THR A 29 22.25 -14.04 -6.81
N ASN A 30 21.41 -13.00 -6.68
CA ASN A 30 20.42 -12.65 -7.71
C ASN A 30 21.04 -12.46 -9.11
N LYS A 31 22.30 -12.01 -9.17
CA LYS A 31 23.05 -11.87 -10.43
C LYS A 31 23.42 -13.23 -11.01
N ALA A 32 23.97 -14.13 -10.19
CA ALA A 32 24.34 -15.49 -10.63
C ALA A 32 23.12 -16.33 -11.04
N LEU A 33 21.96 -16.07 -10.43
CA LEU A 33 20.70 -16.73 -10.74
C LEU A 33 19.94 -16.09 -11.91
N GLY A 34 20.46 -15.03 -12.54
CA GLY A 34 19.79 -14.34 -13.66
C GLY A 34 18.53 -13.57 -13.25
N VAL A 35 18.29 -13.36 -11.96
CA VAL A 35 17.11 -12.69 -11.39
C VAL A 35 17.35 -11.18 -11.18
N SER A 36 18.53 -10.67 -11.53
CA SER A 36 18.89 -9.25 -11.46
C SER A 36 18.20 -8.39 -12.53
N GLY A 37 18.14 -7.08 -12.32
CA GLY A 37 17.70 -6.12 -13.37
C GLY A 37 16.19 -5.84 -13.44
N ALA A 38 15.39 -6.33 -12.49
CA ALA A 38 13.97 -5.96 -12.45
C ALA A 38 13.79 -4.46 -12.23
N SER A 39 13.03 -3.82 -13.14
CA SER A 39 12.64 -2.43 -13.00
C SER A 39 11.81 -2.24 -11.73
N ARG A 40 12.13 -1.17 -10.99
CA ARG A 40 11.33 -0.72 -9.84
C ARG A 40 10.22 0.24 -10.23
N ASN A 41 10.19 0.71 -11.48
CA ASN A 41 9.13 1.58 -11.96
C ASN A 41 7.83 0.80 -12.02
N GLY A 42 6.85 1.25 -11.25
CA GLY A 42 5.49 0.74 -11.37
C GLY A 42 4.90 1.08 -12.73
N THR A 43 3.96 0.27 -13.20
CA THR A 43 3.17 0.55 -14.42
C THR A 43 1.95 1.42 -14.14
N ARG A 44 1.65 1.66 -12.86
CA ARG A 44 0.50 2.46 -12.42
C ARG A 44 0.75 3.95 -12.68
N ARG A 45 -0.29 4.64 -13.13
CA ARG A 45 -0.30 6.09 -13.34
C ARG A 45 -1.09 6.78 -12.24
N ALA A 46 -0.79 8.06 -12.02
CA ALA A 46 -1.60 8.89 -11.14
C ALA A 46 -3.03 9.00 -11.70
N ILE A 47 -4.03 8.93 -10.83
CA ILE A 47 -5.44 9.12 -11.19
C ILE A 47 -5.64 10.59 -11.55
N THR A 48 -6.25 10.84 -12.72
CA THR A 48 -6.62 12.21 -13.12
C THR A 48 -7.91 12.66 -12.41
N PRO A 49 -8.13 13.96 -12.24
CA PRO A 49 -9.36 14.48 -11.63
C PRO A 49 -10.63 14.01 -12.34
N GLU A 50 -10.61 13.92 -13.68
CA GLU A 50 -11.76 13.54 -14.50
C GLU A 50 -12.10 12.06 -14.29
N HIS A 51 -11.07 11.20 -14.26
CA HIS A 51 -11.29 9.78 -13.98
C HIS A 51 -11.82 9.56 -12.56
N TYR A 52 -11.34 10.33 -11.60
CA TYR A 52 -11.87 10.30 -10.24
C TYR A 52 -13.36 10.68 -10.18
N GLN A 53 -13.76 11.74 -10.90
CA GLN A 53 -15.17 12.15 -10.95
C GLN A 53 -16.06 11.06 -11.54
N GLN A 54 -15.66 10.43 -12.65
CA GLN A 54 -16.39 9.32 -13.26
C GLN A 54 -16.57 8.13 -12.31
N VAL A 55 -15.53 7.80 -11.54
CA VAL A 55 -15.60 6.73 -10.54
C VAL A 55 -16.50 7.13 -9.37
N MET A 56 -16.43 8.39 -8.94
CA MET A 56 -17.27 8.92 -7.85
C MET A 56 -18.75 8.93 -8.22
N GLU A 57 -19.12 9.27 -9.45
CA GLU A 57 -20.50 9.21 -9.94
C GLU A 57 -21.05 7.78 -9.86
N LYS A 58 -20.28 6.80 -10.35
CA LYS A 58 -20.66 5.39 -10.26
C LYS A 58 -20.79 4.93 -8.81
N ALA A 59 -19.81 5.27 -7.96
CA ALA A 59 -19.85 4.91 -6.55
C ALA A 59 -21.09 5.44 -5.85
N ARG A 60 -21.49 6.69 -6.13
CA ARG A 60 -22.73 7.28 -5.58
C ARG A 60 -23.99 6.54 -6.01
N THR A 61 -24.03 6.01 -7.23
CA THR A 61 -25.16 5.21 -7.70
C THR A 61 -25.18 3.79 -7.12
N GLU A 62 -24.02 3.25 -6.78
CA GLU A 62 -23.88 1.88 -6.28
C GLU A 62 -24.10 1.79 -4.76
N ASP A 63 -23.37 2.59 -3.98
CA ASP A 63 -23.42 2.57 -2.52
C ASP A 63 -22.90 3.88 -1.90
N ALA A 64 -23.67 4.43 -0.96
CA ALA A 64 -23.30 5.66 -0.27
C ALA A 64 -22.04 5.49 0.60
N GLY A 65 -21.83 4.31 1.17
CA GLY A 65 -20.63 3.99 1.96
C GLY A 65 -19.37 3.96 1.10
N LEU A 66 -19.44 3.39 -0.09
CA LEU A 66 -18.34 3.38 -1.07
C LEU A 66 -17.98 4.81 -1.50
N ALA A 67 -18.97 5.64 -1.82
CA ALA A 67 -18.74 7.04 -2.18
C ALA A 67 -18.04 7.80 -1.05
N ALA A 68 -18.51 7.63 0.20
CA ALA A 68 -17.90 8.25 1.37
C ALA A 68 -16.46 7.76 1.61
N ALA A 69 -16.21 6.46 1.45
CA ALA A 69 -14.87 5.88 1.60
C ALA A 69 -13.88 6.39 0.53
N LEU A 70 -14.34 6.56 -0.72
CA LEU A 70 -13.52 7.13 -1.79
C LEU A 70 -13.17 8.61 -1.53
N GLU A 71 -14.15 9.38 -1.05
CA GLU A 71 -13.98 10.79 -0.76
C GLU A 71 -12.98 11.01 0.39
N ILE A 72 -13.15 10.29 1.50
CA ILE A 72 -12.24 10.41 2.64
C ILE A 72 -10.85 9.89 2.30
N ALA A 73 -10.72 8.83 1.50
CA ALA A 73 -9.42 8.35 1.03
C ALA A 73 -8.68 9.41 0.19
N ARG A 74 -9.41 10.13 -0.68
CA ARG A 74 -8.84 11.16 -1.54
C ARG A 74 -8.39 12.39 -0.77
N LEU A 75 -9.15 12.80 0.25
CA LEU A 75 -8.86 13.98 1.08
C LEU A 75 -7.72 13.70 2.06
N MET A 76 -7.72 12.52 2.67
CA MET A 76 -6.80 12.18 3.76
C MET A 76 -5.59 11.36 3.31
N GLY A 77 -5.55 10.91 2.05
CA GLY A 77 -4.46 10.08 1.52
C GLY A 77 -4.44 8.65 2.08
N LEU A 78 -5.61 8.11 2.41
CA LEU A 78 -5.74 6.78 3.02
C LEU A 78 -5.52 5.67 1.99
N ARG A 79 -4.92 4.57 2.43
CA ARG A 79 -4.92 3.31 1.69
C ARG A 79 -6.33 2.70 1.70
N SER A 80 -6.62 1.81 0.76
CA SER A 80 -7.94 1.20 0.62
C SER A 80 -8.46 0.56 1.93
N GLN A 81 -7.62 -0.15 2.66
CA GLN A 81 -8.01 -0.76 3.94
C GLN A 81 -8.28 0.30 5.03
N GLU A 82 -7.44 1.34 5.11
CA GLU A 82 -7.61 2.44 6.06
C GLU A 82 -8.91 3.22 5.79
N ALA A 83 -9.26 3.42 4.52
CA ALA A 83 -10.51 4.08 4.12
C ALA A 83 -11.75 3.28 4.55
N VAL A 84 -11.74 1.96 4.38
CA VAL A 84 -12.84 1.08 4.83
C VAL A 84 -12.98 1.07 6.34
N GLN A 85 -11.87 1.07 7.09
CA GLN A 85 -11.86 1.05 8.55
C GLN A 85 -12.06 2.44 9.18
N SER A 86 -12.00 3.50 8.38
CA SER A 86 -12.03 4.90 8.84
C SER A 86 -13.26 5.24 9.70
N SER A 87 -14.38 4.54 9.49
CA SER A 87 -15.61 4.67 10.28
C SER A 87 -15.39 4.58 11.79
N GLN A 88 -14.43 3.75 12.23
CA GLN A 88 -14.06 3.58 13.64
C GLN A 88 -13.32 4.80 14.21
N SER A 89 -12.65 5.56 13.34
CA SER A 89 -11.79 6.68 13.72
C SER A 89 -12.47 8.05 13.56
N LEU A 90 -13.60 8.16 12.85
CA LEU A 90 -14.26 9.44 12.50
C LEU A 90 -14.55 10.34 13.71
N LYS A 91 -15.07 9.78 14.81
CA LYS A 91 -15.39 10.56 16.03
C LYS A 91 -14.14 11.18 16.66
N THR A 92 -13.04 10.44 16.64
CA THR A 92 -11.74 10.90 17.17
C THR A 92 -11.14 11.96 16.24
N TRP A 93 -11.28 11.76 14.93
CA TRP A 93 -10.80 12.72 13.94
C TRP A 93 -11.53 14.06 14.03
N LEU A 94 -12.85 14.04 14.18
CA LEU A 94 -13.63 15.26 14.35
C LEU A 94 -13.12 16.09 15.54
N LYS A 95 -12.94 15.46 16.70
CA LYS A 95 -12.40 16.11 17.90
C LYS A 95 -10.99 16.65 17.71
N ALA A 96 -10.14 15.92 16.99
CA ALA A 96 -8.77 16.36 16.71
C ALA A 96 -8.75 17.59 15.79
N ILE A 97 -9.60 17.60 14.75
CA ILE A 97 -9.76 18.75 13.84
C ILE A 97 -10.28 19.97 14.61
N GLU A 98 -11.29 19.80 15.47
CA GLU A 98 -11.83 20.88 16.31
C GLU A 98 -10.78 21.48 17.25
N ARG A 99 -9.78 20.69 17.66
CA ARG A 99 -8.64 21.14 18.46
C ARG A 99 -7.50 21.77 17.64
N GLY A 100 -7.61 21.77 16.31
CA GLY A 100 -6.57 22.28 15.41
C GLY A 100 -5.40 21.31 15.19
N GLU A 101 -5.57 20.02 15.47
CA GLU A 101 -4.53 19.02 15.21
C GLU A 101 -4.35 18.81 13.70
N ASN A 102 -3.10 18.69 13.25
CA ASN A 102 -2.74 18.49 11.84
C ASN A 102 -2.48 17.02 11.47
N ARG A 103 -2.65 16.09 12.42
CA ARG A 103 -2.35 14.67 12.27
C ARG A 103 -3.48 13.83 12.82
N LEU A 104 -4.09 13.04 11.95
CA LEU A 104 -5.14 12.10 12.29
C LEU A 104 -4.58 10.67 12.28
N LYS A 105 -4.83 9.90 13.33
CA LYS A 105 -4.41 8.50 13.43
C LYS A 105 -5.54 7.58 13.01
N VAL A 106 -5.27 6.70 12.05
CA VAL A 106 -6.16 5.57 11.74
C VAL A 106 -5.95 4.51 12.82
N VAL A 107 -7.04 4.08 13.46
CA VAL A 107 -7.07 2.99 14.45
C VAL A 107 -7.63 1.74 13.80
#